data_AF-A0A1L5KMX0-F1
#
_entry.id   AF-A0A1L5KMX0-F1
#
_cell.length_a   1.000
_cell.length_b   1.000
_cell.length_c   1.000
_cell.angle_alpha   90.00
_cell.angle_beta   90.00
_cell.angle_gamma   90.00
#
_symmetry.space_group_name_H-M   'P 1'
#
loop_
_entity.id
_entity.type
_entity.pdbx_description
1 polymer ?
#
loop_
_entity_poly.entity_id
_entity_poly.type
_entity_poly.pdbx_seq_one_letter_code
_entity_poly.pdbx_strand_id
1 'polypeptide(L)'
;MEGDNVASQSESMPWYSGPTLLEVLETVEIQRVVDAQPMRFPVQYVNRPNLDFRGYAGTLASGRVEVGQRVKVLPSGVESNVARIVTFDGDREEAFAGEAITLVLTDEIDISRGDLLLAADEALPAVQSASVDVVWMAEQPLSPGQSYDIKIAGKKTRARIDGIRYQVDINNLTQR
;
A
#
# COMPACT_ATOMS: atom_id res chain seq x y z
N MET A 1 6.62 27.69 -30.46
CA MET A 1 6.89 26.29 -30.06
C MET A 1 5.92 25.43 -30.86
N GLU A 2 6.43 24.62 -31.78
CA GLU A 2 5.61 23.93 -32.80
C GLU A 2 5.20 22.50 -32.41
N GLY A 3 5.53 22.03 -31.20
CA GLY A 3 5.03 20.74 -30.70
C GLY A 3 5.72 19.52 -31.33
N ASP A 4 6.96 19.67 -31.79
CA ASP A 4 7.75 18.57 -32.36
C ASP A 4 7.83 17.34 -31.45
N ASN A 5 7.62 16.15 -32.02
CA ASN A 5 7.63 14.87 -31.31
C ASN A 5 6.67 14.79 -30.11
N VAL A 6 5.64 15.65 -30.05
CA VAL A 6 4.58 15.58 -29.03
C VAL A 6 3.51 14.57 -29.43
N ALA A 7 2.87 14.77 -30.59
CA ALA A 7 1.82 13.86 -31.11
C ALA A 7 2.19 13.23 -32.46
N SER A 8 3.09 13.84 -33.22
CA SER A 8 3.58 13.37 -34.51
C SER A 8 5.09 13.48 -34.58
N GLN A 9 5.72 12.59 -35.35
CA GLN A 9 7.16 12.61 -35.55
C GLN A 9 7.58 13.87 -36.32
N SER A 10 8.67 14.50 -35.88
CA SER A 10 9.16 15.76 -36.46
C SER A 10 10.11 15.51 -37.63
N GLU A 11 9.87 16.19 -38.75
CA GLU A 11 10.78 16.22 -39.91
C GLU A 11 12.06 17.03 -39.64
N SER A 12 12.03 17.93 -38.65
CA SER A 12 13.16 18.78 -38.26
C SER A 12 14.24 18.02 -37.47
N MET A 13 13.95 16.78 -37.04
CA MET A 13 14.86 15.94 -36.22
C MET A 13 15.06 14.54 -36.83
N PRO A 14 15.63 14.42 -38.06
CA PRO A 14 15.79 13.13 -38.74
C PRO A 14 16.77 12.17 -38.04
N TRP A 15 17.56 12.66 -37.08
CA TRP A 15 18.46 11.86 -36.25
C TRP A 15 17.73 11.14 -35.09
N TYR A 16 16.52 11.56 -34.74
CA TYR A 16 15.73 10.96 -33.66
C TYR A 16 14.77 9.91 -34.22
N SER A 17 15.04 8.63 -33.93
CA SER A 17 14.23 7.50 -34.38
C SER A 17 13.35 6.90 -33.27
N GLY A 18 13.15 7.63 -32.16
CA GLY A 18 12.33 7.19 -31.03
C GLY A 18 10.85 7.56 -31.18
N PRO A 19 10.01 7.10 -30.24
CA PRO A 19 8.59 7.41 -30.22
C PRO A 19 8.32 8.88 -29.85
N THR A 20 7.19 9.39 -30.30
CA THR A 20 6.62 10.66 -29.82
C THR A 20 6.18 10.54 -28.35
N LEU A 21 5.99 11.68 -27.68
CA LEU A 21 5.47 11.69 -26.30
C LEU A 21 4.12 10.97 -26.20
N LEU A 22 3.21 11.19 -27.17
CA LEU A 22 1.91 10.52 -27.19
C LEU A 22 2.06 9.00 -27.31
N GLU A 23 2.90 8.53 -28.22
CA GLU A 23 3.17 7.09 -28.37
C GLU A 23 3.76 6.49 -27.08
N VAL A 24 4.67 7.19 -26.40
CA VAL A 24 5.17 6.74 -25.09
C VAL A 24 4.04 6.63 -24.08
N LEU A 25 3.18 7.65 -23.97
CA LEU A 25 2.07 7.65 -23.02
C LEU A 25 1.03 6.56 -23.31
N GLU A 26 0.83 6.19 -24.57
CA GLU A 26 -0.12 5.16 -24.98
C GLU A 26 0.43 3.74 -24.81
N THR A 27 1.74 3.56 -24.97
CA THR A 27 2.39 2.23 -25.00
C THR A 27 3.10 1.86 -23.71
N VAL A 28 3.24 2.80 -22.76
CA VAL A 28 3.97 2.51 -21.51
C VAL A 28 3.33 1.35 -20.77
N GLU A 29 4.10 0.28 -20.62
CA GLU A 29 3.67 -0.85 -19.80
C GLU A 29 3.62 -0.44 -18.34
N ILE A 30 2.41 -0.40 -17.78
CA ILE A 30 2.23 -0.19 -16.35
C ILE A 30 2.53 -1.51 -15.65
N GLN A 31 3.80 -1.78 -15.40
CA GLN A 31 4.21 -2.89 -14.55
C GLN A 31 3.71 -2.64 -13.13
N ARG A 32 2.67 -3.37 -12.72
CA ARG A 32 2.18 -3.37 -11.35
C ARG A 32 3.12 -4.22 -10.50
N VAL A 33 4.24 -3.62 -10.12
CA VAL A 33 5.24 -4.23 -9.20
C VAL A 33 4.57 -4.77 -7.94
N VAL A 34 3.46 -4.15 -7.52
CA VAL A 34 2.65 -4.57 -6.36
C VAL A 34 2.08 -5.98 -6.49
N ASP A 35 1.83 -6.50 -7.68
CA ASP A 35 1.25 -7.84 -7.88
C ASP A 35 2.26 -8.94 -7.51
N ALA A 36 3.55 -8.68 -7.74
CA ALA A 36 4.66 -9.59 -7.44
C ALA A 36 5.22 -9.43 -6.01
N GLN A 37 4.75 -8.43 -5.25
CA GLN A 37 5.16 -8.22 -3.87
C GLN A 37 4.43 -9.19 -2.92
N PRO A 38 4.97 -9.40 -1.71
CA PRO A 38 4.24 -10.13 -0.67
C PRO A 38 2.85 -9.58 -0.39
N MET A 39 1.94 -10.49 -0.02
CA MET A 39 0.56 -10.17 0.33
C MET A 39 0.50 -9.19 1.50
N ARG A 40 -0.16 -8.04 1.31
CA ARG A 40 -0.45 -7.05 2.36
C ARG A 40 -1.89 -6.60 2.29
N PHE A 41 -2.68 -6.96 3.30
CA PHE A 41 -4.09 -6.62 3.38
C PHE A 41 -4.39 -5.77 4.63
N PRO A 42 -4.38 -4.44 4.51
CA PRO A 42 -4.75 -3.55 5.60
C PRO A 42 -6.26 -3.61 5.85
N VAL A 43 -6.67 -4.02 7.04
CA VAL A 43 -8.08 -4.10 7.42
C VAL A 43 -8.65 -2.70 7.56
N GLN A 44 -9.64 -2.37 6.73
CA GLN A 44 -10.30 -1.06 6.72
C GLN A 44 -11.62 -1.08 7.51
N TYR A 45 -12.32 -2.21 7.50
CA TYR A 45 -13.61 -2.38 8.14
C TYR A 45 -13.82 -3.82 8.63
N VAL A 46 -14.41 -3.97 9.82
CA VAL A 46 -14.81 -5.28 10.35
C VAL A 46 -16.32 -5.39 10.16
N ASN A 47 -16.74 -6.28 9.26
CA ASN A 47 -18.13 -6.52 8.91
C ASN A 47 -18.70 -7.64 9.78
N ARG A 48 -19.74 -7.34 10.56
CA ARG A 48 -20.45 -8.29 11.43
C ARG A 48 -21.96 -8.07 11.34
N PRO A 49 -22.61 -8.47 10.23
CA PRO A 49 -24.03 -8.24 10.00
C PRO A 49 -24.92 -9.14 10.88
N ASN A 50 -24.39 -10.27 11.36
CA ASN A 50 -25.06 -11.19 12.28
C ASN A 50 -24.00 -11.93 13.12
N LEU A 51 -24.44 -12.87 13.98
CA LEU A 51 -23.57 -13.59 14.90
C LEU A 51 -22.61 -14.55 14.20
N ASP A 52 -23.02 -15.11 13.06
CA ASP A 52 -22.32 -16.19 12.36
C ASP A 52 -21.36 -15.69 11.27
N PHE A 53 -21.45 -14.41 10.89
CA PHE A 53 -20.58 -13.80 9.90
C PHE A 53 -19.64 -12.76 10.53
N ARG A 54 -18.33 -13.00 10.39
CA ARG A 54 -17.29 -12.02 10.67
C ARG A 54 -16.36 -11.94 9.46
N GLY A 55 -16.38 -10.79 8.78
CA GLY A 55 -15.54 -10.54 7.61
C GLY A 55 -14.66 -9.30 7.82
N TYR A 56 -13.45 -9.33 7.27
CA TYR A 56 -12.48 -8.24 7.35
C TYR A 56 -12.33 -7.63 5.97
N ALA A 57 -12.92 -6.45 5.79
CA ALA A 57 -13.00 -5.76 4.51
C ALA A 57 -11.85 -4.76 4.34
N GLY A 58 -11.37 -4.65 3.12
CA GLY A 58 -10.26 -3.77 2.74
C GLY A 58 -9.92 -3.90 1.25
N THR A 59 -8.87 -3.20 0.86
CA THR A 59 -8.29 -3.32 -0.48
C THR A 59 -6.96 -4.05 -0.35
N LEU A 60 -6.74 -5.08 -1.16
CA LEU A 60 -5.46 -5.78 -1.18
C LEU A 60 -4.38 -4.82 -1.68
N ALA A 61 -3.42 -4.45 -0.83
CA ALA A 61 -2.46 -3.40 -1.15
C ALA A 61 -1.33 -3.92 -2.05
N SER A 62 -0.97 -5.19 -1.89
CA SER A 62 0.06 -5.87 -2.68
C SER A 62 -0.15 -7.38 -2.63
N GLY A 63 0.44 -8.05 -3.62
CA GLY A 63 0.43 -9.50 -3.78
C GLY A 63 -0.91 -10.06 -4.21
N ARG A 64 -1.08 -11.34 -3.90
CA ARG A 64 -2.29 -12.11 -4.13
C ARG A 64 -2.70 -12.84 -2.85
N VAL A 65 -3.98 -13.15 -2.74
CA VAL A 65 -4.52 -13.98 -1.66
C VAL A 65 -5.41 -15.07 -2.23
N GLU A 66 -5.28 -16.28 -1.73
CA GLU A 66 -6.07 -17.46 -2.14
C GLU A 66 -6.85 -18.03 -0.96
N VAL A 67 -7.99 -18.67 -1.24
CA VAL A 67 -8.70 -19.49 -0.24
C VAL A 67 -7.79 -20.62 0.25
N GLY A 68 -7.80 -20.87 1.56
CA GLY A 68 -6.94 -21.82 2.24
C GLY A 68 -5.57 -21.27 2.64
N GLN A 69 -5.16 -20.11 2.11
CA GLN A 69 -3.86 -19.52 2.41
C GLN A 69 -3.71 -19.22 3.91
N ARG A 70 -2.56 -19.60 4.47
CA ARG A 70 -2.19 -19.28 5.86
C ARG A 70 -1.74 -17.83 5.95
N VAL A 71 -2.37 -17.08 6.85
CA VAL A 71 -2.14 -15.66 7.07
C VAL A 71 -1.84 -15.40 8.53
N LYS A 72 -1.19 -14.27 8.81
CA LYS A 72 -1.00 -13.76 10.16
C LYS A 72 -1.41 -12.31 10.27
N VAL A 73 -1.86 -11.95 11.46
CA VAL A 73 -2.34 -10.60 11.78
C VAL A 73 -1.26 -9.85 12.53
N LEU A 74 -0.92 -8.65 12.08
CA LEU A 74 -0.11 -7.72 12.87
C LEU A 74 -0.99 -6.67 13.54
N PRO A 75 -0.68 -6.30 14.80
CA PRO A 75 0.57 -6.60 15.51
C PRO A 75 0.57 -7.89 16.35
N SER A 76 -0.56 -8.60 16.49
CA SER A 76 -0.68 -9.72 17.44
C SER A 76 0.16 -10.95 17.11
N GLY A 77 0.49 -11.15 15.84
CA GLY A 77 1.21 -12.32 15.33
C GLY A 77 0.37 -13.58 15.23
N VAL A 78 -0.92 -13.52 15.59
CA VAL A 78 -1.83 -14.68 15.54
C VAL A 78 -2.08 -15.07 14.09
N GLU A 79 -2.08 -16.37 13.84
CA GLU A 79 -2.26 -16.94 12.51
C GLU A 79 -3.62 -17.62 12.35
N SER A 80 -4.10 -17.68 11.10
CA SER A 80 -5.28 -18.43 10.69
C SER A 80 -5.17 -18.73 9.19
N ASN A 81 -6.24 -19.27 8.60
CA ASN A 81 -6.36 -19.53 7.19
C ASN A 81 -7.51 -18.72 6.60
N VAL A 82 -7.36 -18.30 5.34
CA VAL A 82 -8.44 -17.66 4.59
C VAL A 82 -9.51 -18.70 4.29
N ALA A 83 -10.70 -18.57 4.88
CA ALA A 83 -11.83 -19.46 4.63
C ALA A 83 -12.57 -19.07 3.34
N ARG A 84 -12.79 -17.76 3.13
CA ARG A 84 -13.53 -17.23 1.98
C ARG A 84 -13.01 -15.85 1.59
N ILE A 85 -13.05 -15.55 0.29
CA ILE A 85 -12.83 -14.22 -0.26
C ILE A 85 -14.16 -13.74 -0.82
N VAL A 86 -14.82 -12.83 -0.11
CA VAL A 86 -16.17 -12.34 -0.45
C VAL A 86 -16.08 -11.01 -1.18
N THR A 87 -16.76 -10.90 -2.31
CA THR A 87 -16.95 -9.67 -3.09
C THR A 87 -18.44 -9.38 -3.29
N PHE A 88 -18.77 -8.25 -3.93
CA PHE A 88 -20.16 -7.95 -4.26
C PHE A 88 -20.77 -9.00 -5.22
N ASP A 89 -19.99 -9.46 -6.19
CA ASP A 89 -20.42 -10.43 -7.21
C ASP A 89 -20.39 -11.90 -6.71
N GLY A 90 -20.06 -12.10 -5.44
CA GLY A 90 -19.97 -13.41 -4.80
C GLY A 90 -18.57 -13.76 -4.31
N ASP A 91 -18.39 -15.03 -3.97
CA ASP A 91 -17.13 -15.56 -3.46
C ASP A 91 -16.15 -15.84 -4.61
N ARG A 92 -14.86 -15.64 -4.34
CA ARG A 92 -13.75 -15.92 -5.27
C ARG A 92 -12.72 -16.87 -4.64
N GLU A 93 -12.03 -17.61 -5.49
CA GLU A 93 -10.91 -18.49 -5.07
C GLU A 93 -9.62 -17.70 -4.82
N GLU A 94 -9.44 -16.59 -5.53
CA GLU A 94 -8.27 -15.71 -5.41
C GLU A 94 -8.64 -14.24 -5.63
N ALA A 95 -7.77 -13.35 -5.12
CA ALA A 95 -7.83 -11.91 -5.34
C ALA A 95 -6.44 -11.29 -5.46
N PHE A 96 -6.36 -10.16 -6.16
CA PHE A 96 -5.12 -9.49 -6.56
C PHE A 96 -5.03 -8.04 -6.03
N ALA A 97 -3.81 -7.49 -6.03
CA ALA A 97 -3.58 -6.13 -5.56
C ALA A 97 -4.48 -5.11 -6.29
N GLY A 98 -5.03 -4.17 -5.52
CA GLY A 98 -6.00 -3.18 -5.97
C GLY A 98 -7.46 -3.60 -5.84
N GLU A 99 -7.77 -4.89 -5.65
CA GLU A 99 -9.14 -5.36 -5.50
C GLU A 99 -9.70 -5.09 -4.10
N ALA A 100 -10.96 -4.64 -4.03
CA ALA A 100 -11.70 -4.46 -2.78
C ALA A 100 -12.43 -5.76 -2.43
N ILE A 101 -12.04 -6.38 -1.31
CA ILE A 101 -12.50 -7.71 -0.90
C ILE A 101 -12.83 -7.74 0.59
N THR A 102 -13.57 -8.76 1.00
CA THR A 102 -13.78 -9.12 2.40
C THR A 102 -13.22 -10.51 2.66
N LEU A 103 -12.22 -10.62 3.53
CA LEU A 103 -11.66 -11.91 3.95
C LEU A 103 -12.45 -12.46 5.13
N VAL A 104 -12.87 -13.72 5.04
CA VAL A 104 -13.36 -14.50 6.18
C VAL A 104 -12.26 -15.48 6.56
N LEU A 105 -11.95 -15.60 7.86
CA LEU A 105 -10.92 -16.50 8.37
C LEU A 105 -11.56 -17.75 8.98
N THR A 106 -10.79 -18.83 9.08
CA THR A 106 -11.25 -20.09 9.70
C THR A 106 -11.44 -19.96 11.20
N ASP A 107 -10.63 -19.12 11.85
CA ASP A 107 -10.60 -18.97 13.30
C ASP A 107 -11.16 -17.59 13.69
N GLU A 108 -11.86 -17.55 14.83
CA GLU A 108 -12.29 -16.27 15.42
C GLU A 108 -11.10 -15.56 16.06
N ILE A 109 -10.41 -14.74 15.26
CA ILE A 109 -9.32 -13.88 15.74
C ILE A 109 -9.84 -12.48 16.04
N ASP A 110 -9.36 -11.89 17.13
CA ASP A 110 -9.58 -10.48 17.41
C ASP A 110 -8.74 -9.61 16.46
N ILE A 111 -9.39 -9.10 15.42
CA ILE A 111 -8.82 -8.22 14.40
C ILE A 111 -9.67 -6.96 14.35
N SER A 112 -8.98 -5.82 14.33
CA SER A 112 -9.57 -4.49 14.30
C SER A 112 -9.17 -3.71 13.04
N ARG A 113 -9.89 -2.61 12.79
CA ARG A 113 -9.48 -1.65 11.76
C ARG A 113 -8.06 -1.15 12.03
N GLY A 114 -7.22 -1.18 11.01
CA GLY A 114 -5.82 -0.78 11.08
C GLY A 114 -4.85 -1.92 11.35
N ASP A 115 -5.34 -3.12 11.65
CA ASP A 115 -4.51 -4.32 11.63
C ASP A 115 -4.15 -4.70 10.20
N LEU A 116 -3.06 -5.45 10.06
CA LEU A 116 -2.50 -5.85 8.78
C LEU A 116 -2.45 -7.37 8.70
N LEU A 117 -3.16 -7.93 7.72
CA LEU A 117 -3.03 -9.33 7.34
C LEU A 117 -1.89 -9.46 6.31
N LEU A 118 -1.06 -10.48 6.49
CA LEU A 118 0.01 -10.86 5.57
C LEU A 118 0.16 -12.38 5.52
N ALA A 119 0.88 -12.90 4.52
CA ALA A 119 1.20 -14.32 4.44
C ALA A 119 1.97 -14.77 5.70
N ALA A 120 1.65 -15.94 6.26
CA ALA A 120 2.19 -16.33 7.57
C ALA A 120 3.73 -16.49 7.59
N ASP A 121 4.33 -16.86 6.47
CA ASP A 121 5.77 -17.03 6.26
C ASP A 121 6.55 -15.72 6.10
N GLU A 122 5.88 -14.59 5.92
CA GLU A 122 6.54 -13.29 5.74
C GLU A 122 7.21 -12.76 7.01
N ALA A 123 8.50 -12.46 6.95
CA ALA A 123 9.27 -11.97 8.10
C ALA A 123 9.15 -10.44 8.30
N LEU A 124 7.93 -9.95 8.54
CA LEU A 124 7.70 -8.54 8.89
C LEU A 124 7.48 -8.38 10.42
N PRO A 125 8.44 -7.77 11.16
CA PRO A 125 8.24 -7.52 12.58
C PRO A 125 7.32 -6.32 12.83
N ALA A 126 6.54 -6.38 13.91
CA ALA A 126 5.90 -5.19 14.46
C ALA A 126 6.94 -4.33 15.16
N VAL A 127 7.01 -3.04 14.81
CA VAL A 127 7.97 -2.08 15.38
C VAL A 127 7.25 -0.90 16.04
N GLN A 128 7.93 -0.26 17.00
CA GLN A 128 7.43 0.94 17.69
C GLN A 128 8.14 2.22 17.22
N SER A 129 9.21 2.09 16.43
CA SER A 129 9.95 3.21 15.84
C SER A 129 10.34 2.87 14.41
N ALA A 130 10.46 3.91 13.58
CA ALA A 130 10.89 3.80 12.20
C ALA A 130 11.65 5.06 11.80
N SER A 131 12.57 4.91 10.85
CA SER A 131 13.15 6.07 10.14
C SER A 131 12.33 6.30 8.89
N VAL A 132 11.87 7.53 8.68
CA VAL A 132 10.96 7.88 7.60
C VAL A 132 11.41 9.20 7.00
N ASP A 133 11.44 9.27 5.67
CA ASP A 133 11.62 10.53 4.96
C ASP A 133 10.29 11.29 4.96
N VAL A 134 10.35 12.56 5.38
CA VAL A 134 9.16 13.39 5.54
C VAL A 134 9.27 14.62 4.65
N VAL A 135 8.30 14.80 3.77
CA VAL A 135 8.08 16.08 3.11
C VAL A 135 7.19 16.92 4.03
N TRP A 136 7.79 17.92 4.68
CA TRP A 136 7.09 18.78 5.62
C TRP A 136 6.38 19.92 4.90
N MET A 137 5.06 20.05 5.11
CA MET A 137 4.22 21.03 4.40
C MET A 137 3.52 22.03 5.34
N ALA A 138 3.67 21.89 6.66
CA ALA A 138 3.05 22.79 7.62
C ALA A 138 3.93 24.03 7.86
N GLU A 139 3.28 25.16 8.16
CA GLU A 139 3.97 26.40 8.51
C GLU A 139 4.79 26.27 9.80
N GLN A 140 4.22 25.57 10.80
CA GLN A 140 4.95 25.30 12.05
C GLN A 140 6.04 24.27 11.80
N PRO A 141 7.30 24.53 12.19
CA PRO A 141 8.40 23.60 11.97
C PRO A 141 8.20 22.26 12.69
N LEU A 142 8.52 21.16 12.00
CA LEU A 142 8.66 19.85 12.63
C LEU A 142 9.77 19.92 13.69
N SER A 143 9.42 19.66 14.95
CA SER A 143 10.38 19.73 16.06
C SER A 143 10.49 18.41 16.81
N PRO A 144 11.71 17.96 17.19
CA PRO A 144 11.89 16.83 18.09
C PRO A 144 11.10 16.98 19.39
N GLY A 145 10.61 15.88 19.93
CA GLY A 145 9.77 15.80 21.13
C GLY A 145 8.28 16.05 20.87
N GLN A 146 7.89 16.65 19.74
CA GLN A 146 6.48 16.83 19.41
C GLN A 146 5.83 15.51 19.02
N SER A 147 4.54 15.40 19.34
CA SER A 147 3.71 14.24 18.99
C SER A 147 2.72 14.59 17.90
N TYR A 148 2.57 13.68 16.94
CA TYR A 148 1.67 13.81 15.81
C TYR A 148 0.80 12.56 15.69
N ASP A 149 -0.43 12.74 15.21
CA ASP A 149 -1.24 11.61 14.78
C ASP A 149 -0.75 11.17 13.40
N ILE A 150 -0.32 9.90 13.30
CA ILE A 150 0.12 9.27 12.06
C ILE A 150 -0.99 8.33 11.59
N LYS A 151 -1.29 8.41 10.29
CA LYS A 151 -2.16 7.45 9.60
C LYS A 151 -1.33 6.57 8.67
N ILE A 152 -1.30 5.27 8.93
CA ILE A 152 -0.66 4.25 8.08
C ILE A 152 -1.77 3.36 7.52
N ALA A 153 -2.06 3.49 6.23
CA ALA A 153 -3.23 2.85 5.61
C ALA A 153 -4.52 3.09 6.43
N GLY A 154 -5.11 2.03 6.98
CA GLY A 154 -6.31 2.10 7.84
C GLY A 154 -6.04 2.46 9.31
N LYS A 155 -4.78 2.34 9.78
CA LYS A 155 -4.38 2.54 11.18
C LYS A 155 -4.17 4.01 11.47
N LYS A 156 -4.71 4.49 12.59
CA LYS A 156 -4.36 5.79 13.18
C LYS A 156 -3.67 5.54 14.52
N THR A 157 -2.54 6.16 14.72
CA THR A 157 -1.78 6.08 15.98
C THR A 157 -1.12 7.41 16.26
N ARG A 158 -0.67 7.63 17.49
CA ARG A 158 0.21 8.75 17.81
C ARG A 158 1.66 8.30 17.72
N ALA A 159 2.53 9.18 17.23
CA ALA A 159 3.97 8.99 17.28
C ALA A 159 4.65 10.27 17.74
N ARG A 160 5.83 10.12 18.33
CA ARG A 160 6.68 11.24 18.74
C ARG A 160 7.89 11.31 17.81
N ILE A 161 8.30 12.53 17.47
CA ILE A 161 9.52 12.76 16.71
C ILE A 161 10.71 12.66 17.67
N ASP A 162 11.50 11.59 17.56
CA ASP A 162 12.69 11.45 18.42
C ASP A 162 13.85 12.35 17.96
N GLY A 163 14.00 12.56 16.66
CA GLY A 163 15.03 13.44 16.11
C GLY A 163 14.95 13.54 14.59
N ILE A 164 15.55 14.60 14.05
CA ILE A 164 15.72 14.81 12.60
C ILE A 164 17.18 14.47 12.30
N ARG A 165 17.40 13.45 11.45
CA ARG A 165 18.76 12.98 11.14
C ARG A 165 19.51 13.90 10.20
N TYR A 166 18.81 14.37 9.17
CA TYR A 166 19.29 15.33 8.19
C TYR A 166 18.07 15.94 7.48
N GLN A 167 18.29 17.04 6.79
CA GLN A 167 17.37 17.65 5.85
C GLN A 167 17.99 17.64 4.46
N VAL A 168 17.20 17.24 3.46
CA VAL A 168 17.60 17.35 2.05
C VAL A 168 17.19 18.71 1.50
N ASP A 169 18.13 19.41 0.87
CA ASP A 169 17.82 20.58 0.05
C ASP A 169 17.39 20.13 -1.35
N ILE A 170 16.14 20.40 -1.70
CA ILE A 170 15.53 19.96 -2.96
C ILE A 170 16.18 20.58 -4.21
N ASN A 171 16.89 21.70 -4.07
CA ASN A 171 17.47 22.40 -5.22
C ASN A 171 18.82 21.82 -5.64
N ASN A 172 19.56 21.21 -4.71
CA ASN A 172 20.92 20.73 -4.94
C ASN A 172 21.17 19.30 -4.44
N LEU A 173 20.16 18.66 -3.83
CA LEU A 173 20.19 17.30 -3.30
C LEU A 173 21.25 17.04 -2.23
N THR A 174 21.73 18.10 -1.57
CA THR A 174 22.67 18.00 -0.44
C THR A 174 21.94 17.76 0.88
N GLN A 175 22.65 17.15 1.85
CA GLN A 175 22.16 16.87 3.19
C GLN A 175 22.75 17.88 4.19
N ARG A 176 21.91 18.40 5.09
CA ARG A 176 22.29 19.31 6.19
C ARG A 176 21.73 18.88 7.53
#